data_AF-A0A453F153-F1
#
_entry.id   AF-A0A453F153-F1
#
_cell.length_a   1.000
_cell.length_b   1.000
_cell.length_c   1.000
_cell.angle_alpha   90.00
_cell.angle_beta   90.00
_cell.angle_gamma   90.00
#
_symmetry.space_group_name_H-M   'P 1'
#
loop_
_entity.id
_entity.type
_entity.pdbx_description
1 polymer ?
#
loop_
_entity_poly.entity_id
_entity_poly.type
_entity_poly.pdbx_seq_one_letter_code
_entity_poly.pdbx_strand_id
1 'polypeptide(L)'
;ASAMGGQESSIVTEYILKILGLDICADTLVGNEMLRGISGGQRKRVTTGEMLVGPAKALFMDEISTGLDSSTTYQIVNSLRQTIHILGGTAVISLLQPAPETYNLFDDIILLSDGQVVYQGPRENVLEFFEFMGFKCPGRKGVADFLQEVTSKKDQEQYWYRGDRPYRFVPVKQFADAFRSFHVGKSIENELKVPFDRTRSHPAALATSKFGVSRMELLKATIDRELLLMKRNAFMYIFKAVNLTLMAFIVMTTFFRTNMRRNVEYGTIYLGALFFALDTIMFNGFAELAMTVMKLPVFFKQRDLLFFPAWAYTIPSWILQIPITFVEVGVYVFTTYYVIGFDPSVSRVL
;
A
#
# COMPACT_ATOMS: atom_id res chain seq x y z
N ALA A 1 -10.64 -24.19 -5.56
CA ALA A 1 -10.31 -24.09 -6.99
C ALA A 1 -11.57 -24.45 -7.78
N SER A 2 -12.30 -23.44 -8.24
CA SER A 2 -13.28 -23.57 -9.31
C SER A 2 -12.98 -22.41 -10.24
N ALA A 3 -12.36 -22.73 -11.38
CA ALA A 3 -11.96 -21.77 -12.38
C ALA A 3 -13.03 -21.77 -13.48
N MET A 4 -13.68 -20.63 -13.67
CA MET A 4 -14.45 -20.33 -14.87
C MET A 4 -13.95 -18.98 -15.39
N GLY A 5 -13.31 -19.03 -16.55
CA GLY A 5 -12.66 -17.88 -17.17
C GLY A 5 -13.65 -16.84 -17.70
N GLY A 6 -13.20 -15.59 -17.69
CA GLY A 6 -13.84 -14.47 -18.42
C GLY A 6 -14.49 -13.40 -17.55
N GLN A 7 -14.73 -13.69 -16.26
CA GLN A 7 -15.36 -12.77 -15.30
C GLN A 7 -14.55 -12.77 -13.98
N GLU A 8 -13.23 -12.65 -14.11
CA GLU A 8 -12.27 -12.71 -13.01
C GLU A 8 -12.09 -11.35 -12.29
N SER A 9 -13.15 -10.58 -12.06
CA SER A 9 -13.20 -9.85 -10.78
C SER A 9 -13.39 -10.92 -9.73
N SER A 10 -12.27 -11.47 -9.22
CA SER A 10 -12.25 -12.56 -8.25
C SER A 10 -13.40 -12.37 -7.25
N ILE A 11 -14.27 -13.37 -7.10
CA ILE A 11 -15.39 -13.35 -6.13
C ILE A 11 -14.88 -12.87 -4.76
N VAL A 12 -13.62 -13.17 -4.44
CA VAL A 12 -12.90 -12.66 -3.27
C VAL A 12 -12.81 -11.13 -3.27
N THR A 13 -12.40 -10.49 -4.36
CA THR A 13 -12.34 -9.01 -4.48
C THR A 13 -13.70 -8.38 -4.27
N GLU A 14 -14.76 -8.89 -4.90
CA GLU A 14 -16.13 -8.37 -4.72
C GLU A 14 -16.61 -8.56 -3.27
N TYR A 15 -16.29 -9.70 -2.68
CA TYR A 15 -16.61 -9.99 -1.29
C TYR A 15 -15.86 -9.05 -0.33
N ILE A 16 -14.57 -8.81 -0.55
CA ILE A 16 -13.76 -7.86 0.24
C ILE A 16 -14.28 -6.43 0.06
N LEU A 17 -14.65 -6.01 -1.15
CA LEU A 17 -15.25 -4.69 -1.39
C LEU A 17 -16.53 -4.50 -0.57
N LYS A 18 -17.42 -5.51 -0.55
CA LYS A 18 -18.66 -5.46 0.25
C LYS A 18 -18.38 -5.45 1.75
N ILE A 19 -17.48 -6.31 2.22
CA ILE A 19 -17.08 -6.38 3.63
C ILE A 19 -16.52 -5.04 4.12
N LEU A 20 -15.73 -4.36 3.29
CA LEU A 20 -15.13 -3.07 3.64
C LEU A 20 -16.05 -1.88 3.35
N GLY A 21 -17.28 -2.09 2.89
CA GLY A 21 -18.20 -1.00 2.52
C GLY A 21 -17.61 -0.07 1.45
N LEU A 22 -16.95 -0.68 0.46
CA LEU A 22 -16.33 -0.04 -0.70
C LEU A 22 -17.10 -0.29 -2.00
N ASP A 23 -18.19 -1.06 -1.94
CA ASP A 23 -19.09 -1.35 -3.05
C ASP A 23 -19.68 -0.05 -3.67
N ILE A 24 -20.06 0.91 -2.83
CA ILE A 24 -20.57 2.22 -3.26
C ILE A 24 -19.56 3.05 -4.07
N CYS A 25 -18.26 2.75 -3.96
CA CYS A 25 -17.20 3.49 -4.63
C CYS A 25 -16.27 2.60 -5.47
N ALA A 26 -16.69 1.37 -5.81
CA ALA A 26 -15.86 0.38 -6.50
C ALA A 26 -15.31 0.89 -7.84
N ASP A 27 -16.14 1.60 -8.62
CA ASP A 27 -15.77 2.15 -9.93
C ASP A 27 -15.36 3.64 -9.87
N THR A 28 -15.17 4.20 -8.67
CA THR A 28 -14.73 5.59 -8.50
C THR A 28 -13.22 5.68 -8.52
N LEU A 29 -12.67 6.73 -9.15
CA LEU A 29 -11.23 7.00 -9.10
C LEU A 29 -10.80 7.26 -7.65
N VAL A 30 -9.72 6.62 -7.22
CA VAL A 30 -9.14 6.84 -5.88
C VAL A 30 -8.74 8.31 -5.69
N GLY A 31 -8.30 8.97 -6.76
CA GLY A 31 -7.90 10.38 -6.75
C GLY A 31 -6.51 10.61 -6.17
N ASN A 32 -6.13 11.88 -6.10
CA ASN A 32 -4.89 12.37 -5.49
C ASN A 32 -5.15 13.77 -4.89
N GLU A 33 -4.10 14.52 -4.55
CA GLU A 33 -4.26 15.87 -3.97
C GLU A 33 -4.91 16.87 -4.93
N MET A 34 -4.72 16.69 -6.24
CA MET A 34 -5.25 17.59 -7.29
C MET A 34 -6.56 17.09 -7.91
N LEU A 35 -6.79 15.78 -7.94
CA LEU A 35 -7.96 15.13 -8.50
C LEU A 35 -8.81 14.55 -7.37
N ARG A 36 -10.00 15.11 -7.20
CA ARG A 36 -10.98 14.59 -6.24
C ARG A 36 -11.28 13.12 -6.54
N GLY A 37 -11.23 12.29 -5.50
CA GLY A 37 -11.57 10.88 -5.57
C GLY A 37 -12.33 10.43 -4.33
N ILE A 38 -12.00 9.24 -3.84
CA ILE A 38 -12.61 8.66 -2.63
C ILE A 38 -12.19 9.40 -1.36
N SER A 39 -12.97 9.27 -0.29
CA SER A 39 -12.65 9.90 1.00
C SER A 39 -11.38 9.32 1.64
N GLY A 40 -10.79 10.03 2.60
CA GLY A 40 -9.61 9.55 3.32
C GLY A 40 -9.83 8.21 4.03
N GLY A 41 -11.00 8.03 4.67
CA GLY A 41 -11.40 6.76 5.28
C GLY A 41 -11.58 5.64 4.25
N GLN A 42 -12.22 5.91 3.11
CA GLN A 42 -12.33 4.95 2.01
C GLN A 42 -10.96 4.55 1.47
N ARG A 43 -10.02 5.48 1.32
CA ARG A 43 -8.64 5.21 0.89
C ARG A 43 -7.90 4.29 1.87
N LYS A 44 -8.12 4.46 3.18
CA LYS A 44 -7.56 3.56 4.20
C LYS A 44 -8.15 2.16 4.08
N ARG A 45 -9.47 2.04 3.90
CA ARG A 45 -10.15 0.76 3.64
C ARG A 45 -9.66 0.08 2.36
N VAL A 46 -9.46 0.81 1.26
CA VAL A 46 -8.88 0.25 0.02
C VAL A 46 -7.47 -0.31 0.26
N THR A 47 -6.65 0.38 1.06
CA THR A 47 -5.31 -0.10 1.43
C THR A 47 -5.38 -1.38 2.26
N THR A 48 -6.34 -1.50 3.18
CA THR A 48 -6.59 -2.74 3.91
C THR A 48 -7.07 -3.84 2.96
N GLY A 49 -8.00 -3.53 2.05
CA GLY A 49 -8.51 -4.46 1.05
C GLY A 49 -7.42 -5.01 0.12
N GLU A 50 -6.47 -4.16 -0.29
CA GLU A 50 -5.27 -4.57 -1.06
C GLU A 50 -4.53 -5.72 -0.38
N MET A 51 -4.44 -5.72 0.95
CA MET A 51 -3.78 -6.78 1.72
C MET A 51 -4.66 -8.02 1.90
N LEU A 52 -5.97 -7.85 2.02
CA LEU A 52 -6.92 -8.94 2.31
C LEU A 52 -7.27 -9.79 1.09
N VAL A 53 -7.18 -9.25 -0.12
CA VAL A 53 -7.46 -10.02 -1.35
C VAL A 53 -6.41 -11.12 -1.59
N GLY A 54 -5.22 -10.97 -1.01
CA GLY A 54 -4.15 -11.97 -1.10
C GLY A 54 -4.44 -13.24 -0.30
N PRO A 55 -3.70 -14.34 -0.57
CA PRO A 55 -3.85 -15.62 0.15
C PRO A 55 -3.27 -15.60 1.58
N ALA A 56 -3.07 -14.42 2.18
CA ALA A 56 -2.42 -14.27 3.47
C ALA A 56 -3.34 -14.82 4.58
N LYS A 57 -2.85 -15.83 5.30
CA LYS A 57 -3.55 -16.39 6.46
C LYS A 57 -3.18 -15.71 7.78
N ALA A 58 -2.05 -15.03 7.83
CA ALA A 58 -1.60 -14.25 8.98
C ALA A 58 -1.51 -12.78 8.59
N LEU A 59 -2.25 -11.93 9.31
CA LEU A 59 -2.32 -10.50 9.07
C LEU A 59 -1.75 -9.75 10.27
N PHE A 60 -0.80 -8.85 10.01
CA PHE A 60 -0.21 -7.99 11.03
C PHE A 60 -0.58 -6.56 10.67
N MET A 61 -1.34 -5.91 11.55
CA MET A 61 -1.97 -4.64 11.27
C MET A 61 -1.62 -3.62 12.35
N ASP A 62 -0.83 -2.62 11.98
CA ASP A 62 -0.37 -1.60 12.90
C ASP A 62 -1.20 -0.31 12.77
N GLU A 63 -1.72 0.19 13.89
CA GLU A 63 -2.42 1.47 14.03
C GLU A 63 -3.53 1.72 12.99
N ILE A 64 -4.36 0.71 12.74
CA ILE A 64 -5.40 0.80 11.72
C ILE A 64 -6.50 1.80 12.05
N SER A 65 -6.65 2.22 13.32
CA SER A 65 -7.60 3.25 13.74
C SER A 65 -7.13 4.70 13.52
N THR A 66 -5.83 4.95 13.32
CA THR A 66 -5.30 6.33 13.25
C THR A 66 -5.93 7.13 12.10
N GLY A 67 -6.58 8.25 12.43
CA GLY A 67 -7.26 9.11 11.46
C GLY A 67 -8.64 8.59 10.99
N LEU A 68 -9.22 7.61 11.69
CA LEU A 68 -10.59 7.14 11.47
C LEU A 68 -11.49 7.51 12.66
N ASP A 69 -12.78 7.67 12.39
CA ASP A 69 -13.80 7.77 13.44
C ASP A 69 -14.08 6.39 14.08
N SER A 70 -14.70 6.38 15.26
CA SER A 70 -14.99 5.17 16.02
C SER A 70 -15.91 4.20 15.28
N SER A 71 -16.90 4.72 14.54
CA SER A 71 -17.87 3.90 13.81
C SER A 71 -17.23 3.18 12.62
N THR A 72 -16.39 3.90 11.86
CA THR A 72 -15.62 3.30 10.75
C THR A 72 -14.61 2.27 11.27
N THR A 73 -13.96 2.55 12.41
CA THR A 73 -13.02 1.61 13.02
C THR A 73 -13.73 0.30 13.43
N TYR A 74 -14.89 0.41 14.09
CA TYR A 74 -15.70 -0.76 14.46
C TYR A 74 -16.08 -1.60 13.23
N GLN A 75 -16.54 -0.94 12.16
CA GLN A 75 -16.89 -1.63 10.91
C GLN A 75 -15.70 -2.41 10.34
N ILE A 76 -14.52 -1.78 10.25
CA ILE A 76 -13.31 -2.43 9.73
C ILE A 76 -12.92 -3.64 10.59
N VAL A 77 -12.85 -3.48 11.92
CA VAL A 77 -12.45 -4.56 12.82
C VAL A 77 -13.46 -5.71 12.79
N ASN A 78 -14.76 -5.42 12.78
CA ASN A 78 -15.79 -6.45 12.69
C ASN A 78 -15.69 -7.21 11.36
N SER A 79 -15.48 -6.49 10.26
CA SER A 79 -15.25 -7.05 8.93
C SER A 79 -14.03 -7.97 8.87
N LEU A 80 -12.92 -7.55 9.48
CA LEU A 80 -11.72 -8.37 9.60
C LEU A 80 -11.98 -9.64 10.42
N ARG A 81 -12.62 -9.49 11.58
CA ARG A 81 -13.00 -10.59 12.46
C ARG A 81 -13.82 -11.65 11.71
N GLN A 82 -14.88 -11.24 11.01
CA GLN A 82 -15.69 -12.16 10.20
C GLN A 82 -14.85 -12.88 9.14
N THR A 83 -14.01 -12.14 8.42
CA THR A 83 -13.14 -12.68 7.37
C THR A 83 -12.19 -13.75 7.95
N ILE A 84 -11.59 -13.47 9.10
CA ILE A 84 -10.65 -14.36 9.80
C ILE A 84 -11.35 -15.65 10.24
N HIS A 85 -12.52 -15.55 10.87
CA HIS A 85 -13.26 -16.74 11.31
C HIS A 85 -13.78 -17.59 10.15
N ILE A 86 -14.21 -16.97 9.04
CA ILE A 86 -14.70 -17.69 7.86
C ILE A 86 -13.55 -18.37 7.10
N LEU A 87 -12.44 -17.66 6.89
CA LEU A 87 -11.32 -18.17 6.08
C LEU A 87 -10.29 -18.98 6.90
N GLY A 88 -10.42 -19.00 8.23
CA GLY A 88 -9.47 -19.67 9.13
C GLY A 88 -8.10 -18.99 9.15
N GLY A 89 -8.09 -17.66 9.30
CA GLY A 89 -6.88 -16.85 9.41
C GLY A 89 -6.49 -16.54 10.85
N THR A 90 -5.48 -15.68 11.01
CA THR A 90 -5.06 -15.06 12.27
C THR A 90 -4.73 -13.61 12.00
N ALA A 91 -5.21 -12.68 12.83
CA ALA A 91 -4.75 -11.30 12.77
C ALA A 91 -4.25 -10.81 14.12
N VAL A 92 -3.15 -10.08 14.08
CA VAL A 92 -2.63 -9.30 15.20
C VAL A 92 -2.81 -7.84 14.84
N ILE A 93 -3.62 -7.13 15.61
CA ILE A 93 -3.99 -5.73 15.35
C ILE A 93 -3.56 -4.89 16.54
N SER A 94 -2.80 -3.82 16.30
CA SER A 94 -2.57 -2.78 17.30
C SER A 94 -3.62 -1.67 17.14
N LEU A 95 -4.24 -1.27 18.25
CA LEU A 95 -5.20 -0.17 18.30
C LEU A 95 -4.84 0.78 19.43
N LEU A 96 -4.85 2.08 19.13
CA LEU A 96 -4.77 3.12 20.14
C LEU A 96 -6.17 3.38 20.71
N GLN A 97 -6.37 3.08 22.00
CA GLN A 97 -7.59 3.41 22.76
C GLN A 97 -8.90 3.06 22.03
N PRO A 98 -9.14 1.77 21.71
CA PRO A 98 -10.36 1.38 21.02
C PRO A 98 -11.60 1.66 21.88
N ALA A 99 -12.67 2.12 21.22
CA ALA A 99 -13.99 2.21 21.84
C ALA A 99 -14.45 0.84 22.38
N PRO A 100 -15.27 0.78 23.45
CA PRO A 100 -15.70 -0.47 24.07
C PRO A 100 -16.31 -1.48 23.09
N GLU A 101 -17.08 -1.00 22.12
CA GLU A 101 -17.71 -1.82 21.08
C GLU A 101 -16.66 -2.51 20.21
N THR A 102 -15.60 -1.80 19.84
CA THR A 102 -14.48 -2.33 19.05
C THR A 102 -13.62 -3.27 19.88
N TYR A 103 -13.36 -2.94 21.14
CA TYR A 103 -12.62 -3.79 22.08
C TYR A 103 -13.31 -5.17 22.24
N ASN A 104 -14.63 -5.19 22.30
CA ASN A 104 -15.41 -6.43 22.44
C ASN A 104 -15.38 -7.35 21.22
N LEU A 105 -14.82 -6.91 20.08
CA LEU A 105 -14.66 -7.76 18.90
C LEU A 105 -13.42 -8.68 18.98
N PHE A 106 -12.49 -8.42 19.91
CA PHE A 106 -11.26 -9.21 20.03
C PHE A 106 -11.46 -10.47 20.86
N ASP A 107 -10.94 -11.58 20.36
CA ASP A 107 -10.93 -12.86 21.07
C ASP A 107 -9.84 -12.86 22.16
N ASP A 108 -8.62 -12.44 21.80
CA ASP A 108 -7.47 -12.32 22.70
C ASP A 108 -6.94 -10.88 22.79
N ILE A 109 -6.35 -10.54 23.95
CA ILE A 109 -5.69 -9.26 24.21
C ILE A 109 -4.22 -9.51 24.52
N ILE A 110 -3.35 -8.71 23.90
CA ILE A 110 -1.93 -8.60 24.24
C ILE A 110 -1.70 -7.21 24.80
N LEU A 111 -1.35 -7.12 26.09
CA LEU A 111 -1.00 -5.87 26.75
C LEU A 111 0.51 -5.78 26.91
N LEU A 112 1.09 -4.82 26.19
CA LEU A 112 2.52 -4.49 26.25
C LEU A 112 2.72 -3.19 27.02
N SER A 113 3.66 -3.18 27.95
CA SER A 113 4.08 -1.99 28.69
C SER A 113 5.57 -2.08 29.01
N ASP A 114 6.33 -0.99 28.85
CA ASP A 114 7.80 -0.93 29.07
C ASP A 114 8.60 -2.12 28.48
N GLY A 115 8.22 -2.58 27.28
CA GLY A 115 8.87 -3.70 26.59
C GLY A 115 8.55 -5.09 27.16
N GLN A 116 7.57 -5.21 28.05
CA GLN A 116 7.15 -6.47 28.67
C GLN A 116 5.69 -6.80 28.35
N VAL A 117 5.41 -8.11 28.23
CA VAL A 117 4.04 -8.63 28.14
C VAL A 117 3.46 -8.66 29.55
N VAL A 118 2.54 -7.76 29.81
CA VAL A 118 1.81 -7.69 31.09
C VAL A 118 0.71 -8.74 31.13
N TYR A 119 0.03 -8.93 30.01
CA TYR A 119 -1.02 -9.94 29.84
C TYR A 119 -1.08 -10.39 28.39
N GLN A 120 -1.34 -11.68 28.18
CA GLN A 120 -1.63 -12.27 26.87
C GLN A 120 -2.69 -13.37 27.02
N GLY A 121 -3.78 -13.29 26.28
CA GLY A 121 -4.79 -14.36 26.22
C GLY A 121 -6.21 -13.83 26.15
N PRO A 122 -7.22 -14.65 26.53
CA PRO A 122 -8.62 -14.33 26.30
C PRO A 122 -9.03 -13.00 26.91
N ARG A 123 -9.80 -12.21 26.16
CA ARG A 123 -10.30 -10.91 26.59
C ARG A 123 -11.09 -11.01 27.90
N GLU A 124 -11.83 -12.09 28.10
CA GLU A 124 -12.71 -12.32 29.25
C GLU A 124 -11.93 -12.39 30.58
N ASN A 125 -10.70 -12.91 30.56
CA ASN A 125 -9.90 -13.16 31.76
C ASN A 125 -8.99 -11.98 32.12
N VAL A 126 -8.93 -10.93 31.29
CA VAL A 126 -8.01 -9.81 31.54
C VAL A 126 -8.36 -9.06 32.83
N LEU A 127 -9.66 -8.86 33.09
CA LEU A 127 -10.11 -8.17 34.30
C LEU A 127 -9.83 -9.01 35.55
N GLU A 128 -10.02 -10.33 35.47
CA GLU A 128 -9.68 -11.27 36.55
C GLU A 128 -8.20 -11.20 36.91
N PHE A 129 -7.31 -11.11 35.91
CA PHE A 129 -5.88 -10.95 36.15
C PHE A 129 -5.55 -9.67 36.94
N PHE A 130 -6.17 -8.54 36.58
CA PHE A 130 -5.95 -7.30 37.31
C PHE A 130 -6.57 -7.32 38.71
N GLU A 131 -7.73 -7.97 38.89
CA GLU A 131 -8.33 -8.18 40.21
C GLU A 131 -7.46 -9.06 41.11
N PHE A 132 -6.82 -10.10 40.56
CA PHE A 132 -5.82 -10.93 41.24
C PHE A 132 -4.63 -10.08 41.75
N MET A 133 -4.22 -9.07 40.97
CA MET A 133 -3.18 -8.10 41.34
C MET A 133 -3.67 -7.00 42.30
N GLY A 134 -4.97 -6.91 42.59
CA GLY A 134 -5.57 -5.94 43.51
C GLY A 134 -6.15 -4.68 42.85
N PHE A 135 -6.27 -4.67 41.52
CA PHE A 135 -6.81 -3.56 40.73
C PHE A 135 -8.18 -3.90 40.17
N LYS A 136 -9.12 -2.95 40.21
CA LYS A 136 -10.48 -3.16 39.68
C LYS A 136 -10.87 -2.06 38.70
N CYS A 137 -11.40 -2.45 37.55
CA CYS A 137 -11.92 -1.51 36.57
C CYS A 137 -13.25 -0.89 37.06
N PRO A 138 -13.38 0.45 37.10
CA PRO A 138 -14.65 1.11 37.41
C PRO A 138 -15.70 0.83 36.32
N GLY A 139 -16.95 0.62 36.69
CA GLY A 139 -18.01 0.24 35.73
C GLY A 139 -18.36 1.30 34.67
N ARG A 140 -17.99 2.57 34.87
CA ARG A 140 -18.19 3.66 33.88
C ARG A 140 -16.99 3.85 32.94
N LYS A 141 -15.89 3.13 33.16
CA LYS A 141 -14.65 3.28 32.38
C LYS A 141 -14.53 2.16 31.36
N GLY A 142 -14.06 2.50 30.15
CA GLY A 142 -13.74 1.51 29.13
C GLY A 142 -12.60 0.61 29.61
N VAL A 143 -12.72 -0.71 29.37
CA VAL A 143 -11.68 -1.67 29.75
C VAL A 143 -10.36 -1.34 29.06
N ALA A 144 -10.38 -0.98 27.77
CA ALA A 144 -9.18 -0.60 27.04
C ALA A 144 -8.44 0.59 27.68
N ASP A 145 -9.16 1.63 28.12
CA ASP A 145 -8.59 2.79 28.81
C ASP A 145 -7.99 2.40 30.16
N PHE A 146 -8.72 1.57 30.93
CA PHE A 146 -8.23 1.01 32.18
C PHE A 146 -6.91 0.24 31.99
N LEU A 147 -6.82 -0.62 30.96
CA LEU A 147 -5.62 -1.42 30.69
C LEU A 147 -4.38 -0.57 30.36
N GLN A 148 -4.57 0.58 29.71
CA GLN A 148 -3.47 1.51 29.46
C GLN A 148 -3.04 2.24 30.73
N GLU A 149 -3.99 2.69 31.54
CA GLU A 149 -3.72 3.51 32.72
C GLU A 149 -3.26 2.71 33.95
N VAL A 150 -3.67 1.45 34.11
CA VAL A 150 -3.31 0.61 35.27
C VAL A 150 -1.81 0.33 35.35
N THR A 151 -1.08 0.45 34.23
CA THR A 151 0.38 0.35 34.19
C THR A 151 1.10 1.69 34.37
N SER A 152 0.36 2.82 34.30
CA SER A 152 0.90 4.18 34.44
C SER A 152 1.14 4.55 35.90
N LYS A 153 2.32 5.09 36.20
CA LYS A 153 2.66 5.58 37.55
C LYS A 153 1.74 6.69 38.04
N LYS A 154 1.15 7.48 37.14
CA LYS A 154 0.26 8.60 37.50
C LYS A 154 -1.14 8.14 37.88
N ASP A 155 -1.60 7.07 37.25
CA ASP A 155 -3.03 6.73 37.19
C ASP A 155 -3.34 5.43 37.93
N GLN A 156 -2.34 4.59 38.22
CA GLN A 156 -2.54 3.27 38.83
C GLN A 156 -3.23 3.31 40.20
N GLU A 157 -3.00 4.36 41.01
CA GLU A 157 -3.57 4.48 42.37
C GLU A 157 -5.11 4.48 42.37
N GLN A 158 -5.73 5.12 41.36
CA GLN A 158 -7.19 5.27 41.32
C GLN A 158 -7.94 3.94 41.13
N TYR A 159 -7.22 2.88 40.73
CA TYR A 159 -7.78 1.55 40.48
C TYR A 159 -7.56 0.58 41.64
N TRP A 160 -6.87 0.99 42.68
CA TRP A 160 -6.59 0.15 43.83
C TRP A 160 -7.88 -0.15 44.60
N TYR A 161 -8.25 -1.43 44.67
CA TYR A 161 -9.50 -1.86 45.31
C TYR A 161 -9.29 -2.50 46.70
N ARG A 162 -8.06 -2.93 47.00
CA ARG A 162 -7.74 -3.62 48.26
C ARG A 162 -7.68 -2.64 49.44
N GLY A 163 -8.81 -2.45 50.10
CA GLY A 163 -8.92 -1.62 51.31
C GLY A 163 -8.16 -2.18 52.53
N ASP A 164 -7.72 -3.43 52.48
CA ASP A 164 -6.91 -4.07 53.53
C ASP A 164 -5.44 -3.65 53.52
N ARG A 165 -4.95 -3.02 52.43
CA ARG A 165 -3.54 -2.64 52.27
C ARG A 165 -3.40 -1.24 51.67
N PRO A 166 -2.44 -0.43 52.14
CA PRO A 166 -2.15 0.84 51.51
C PRO A 166 -1.63 0.61 50.09
N TYR A 167 -2.02 1.48 49.17
CA TYR A 167 -1.52 1.46 47.81
C TYR A 167 0.00 1.67 47.78
N ARG A 168 0.67 0.88 46.96
CA ARG A 168 2.06 1.07 46.57
C ARG A 168 2.15 0.82 45.08
N PHE A 169 2.86 1.70 44.37
CA PHE A 169 3.10 1.52 42.94
C PHE A 169 3.69 0.13 42.65
N VAL A 170 2.99 -0.62 41.81
CA VAL A 170 3.36 -1.94 41.30
C VAL A 170 4.05 -1.73 39.95
N PRO A 171 5.37 -1.99 39.87
CA PRO A 171 6.10 -1.89 38.60
C PRO A 171 5.60 -2.91 37.58
N VAL A 172 5.70 -2.57 36.29
CA VAL A 172 5.34 -3.43 35.15
C VAL A 172 5.92 -4.85 35.28
N LYS A 173 7.17 -4.95 35.74
CA LYS A 173 7.85 -6.24 35.99
C LYS A 173 7.10 -7.16 36.94
N GLN A 174 6.49 -6.62 37.99
CA GLN A 174 5.71 -7.44 38.92
C GLN A 174 4.44 -7.97 38.28
N PHE A 175 3.80 -7.21 37.39
CA PHE A 175 2.68 -7.74 36.60
C PHE A 175 3.12 -8.85 35.66
N ALA A 176 4.23 -8.65 34.92
CA ALA A 176 4.76 -9.68 34.03
C ALA A 176 5.14 -10.98 34.77
N ASP A 177 5.78 -10.86 35.95
CA ASP A 177 6.12 -12.01 36.79
C ASP A 177 4.87 -12.70 37.35
N ALA A 178 3.85 -11.93 37.76
CA ALA A 178 2.59 -12.46 38.24
C ALA A 178 1.79 -13.15 37.12
N PHE A 179 1.84 -12.65 35.89
CA PHE A 179 1.17 -13.25 34.75
C PHE A 179 1.67 -14.67 34.48
N ARG A 180 2.98 -14.94 34.62
CA ARG A 180 3.53 -16.30 34.55
C ARG A 180 2.95 -17.25 35.60
N SER A 181 2.52 -16.71 36.74
CA SER A 181 1.93 -17.50 37.82
C SER A 181 0.40 -17.65 37.68
N PHE A 182 -0.24 -16.73 36.95
CA PHE A 182 -1.67 -16.73 36.66
C PHE A 182 -2.05 -17.90 35.75
N HIS A 183 -3.28 -18.43 35.88
CA HIS A 183 -3.68 -19.66 35.20
C HIS A 183 -3.58 -19.55 33.67
N VAL A 184 -3.90 -18.39 33.08
CA VAL A 184 -3.75 -18.14 31.64
C VAL A 184 -2.28 -18.22 31.22
N GLY A 185 -1.38 -17.50 31.91
CA GLY A 185 0.05 -17.53 31.61
C GLY A 185 0.68 -18.91 31.78
N LYS A 186 0.30 -19.65 32.83
CA LYS A 186 0.71 -21.05 33.01
C LYS A 186 0.21 -21.96 31.90
N SER A 187 -1.04 -21.77 31.44
CA SER A 187 -1.61 -22.56 30.35
C SER A 187 -0.81 -22.35 29.06
N ILE A 188 -0.53 -21.09 28.70
CA ILE A 188 0.28 -20.74 27.54
C ILE A 188 1.69 -21.31 27.66
N GLU A 189 2.33 -21.19 28.83
CA GLU A 189 3.67 -21.74 29.06
C GLU A 189 3.68 -23.28 28.90
N ASN A 190 2.66 -23.96 29.41
CA ASN A 190 2.53 -25.41 29.27
C ASN A 190 2.26 -25.84 27.82
N GLU A 191 1.47 -25.07 27.08
CA GLU A 191 1.23 -25.32 25.65
C GLU A 191 2.50 -25.13 24.83
N LEU A 192 3.26 -24.05 25.08
CA LEU A 192 4.52 -23.76 24.40
C LEU A 192 5.65 -24.74 24.74
N LYS A 193 5.59 -25.41 25.90
CA LYS A 193 6.53 -26.49 26.27
C LYS A 193 6.36 -27.74 25.41
N VAL A 194 5.16 -27.98 24.88
CA VAL A 194 4.91 -29.11 23.99
C VAL A 194 5.30 -28.69 22.56
N PRO A 195 6.37 -29.24 21.98
CA PRO A 195 6.78 -28.87 20.63
C PRO A 195 5.68 -29.24 19.63
N PHE A 196 5.36 -28.32 18.73
CA PHE A 196 4.37 -28.56 17.69
C PHE A 196 4.83 -29.68 16.75
N ASP A 197 4.02 -30.72 16.59
CA ASP A 197 4.27 -31.81 15.67
C ASP A 197 4.07 -31.35 14.22
N ARG A 198 5.18 -31.20 13.49
CA ARG A 198 5.20 -30.74 12.09
C ARG A 198 4.40 -31.64 11.16
N THR A 199 4.20 -32.92 11.50
CA THR A 199 3.41 -33.85 10.66
C THR A 199 1.93 -33.49 10.61
N ARG A 200 1.41 -32.77 11.62
CA ARG A 200 0.04 -32.27 11.68
C ARG A 200 -0.15 -30.96 10.91
N SER A 201 0.92 -30.36 10.40
CA SER A 201 0.84 -29.12 9.64
C SER A 201 0.20 -29.38 8.28
N HIS A 202 -0.78 -28.54 7.91
CA HIS A 202 -1.33 -28.60 6.56
C HIS A 202 -0.24 -28.22 5.54
N PRO A 203 -0.08 -28.95 4.41
CA PRO A 203 0.99 -28.66 3.44
C PRO A 203 0.97 -27.22 2.90
N ALA A 204 -0.21 -26.60 2.85
CA ALA A 204 -0.41 -25.20 2.47
C ALA A 204 -0.42 -24.20 3.65
N ALA A 205 0.07 -24.58 4.84
CA ALA A 205 0.11 -23.70 6.01
C ALA A 205 1.23 -22.65 5.90
N LEU A 206 2.36 -22.99 5.28
CA LEU A 206 3.49 -22.09 5.06
C LEU A 206 3.66 -21.81 3.57
N ALA A 207 3.86 -20.54 3.22
CA ALA A 207 4.17 -20.15 1.85
C ALA A 207 5.57 -20.69 1.47
N THR A 208 5.62 -21.50 0.42
CA THR A 208 6.88 -22.05 -0.11
C THR A 208 7.52 -21.13 -1.16
N SER A 209 6.73 -20.26 -1.79
CA SER A 209 7.17 -19.30 -2.78
C SER A 209 7.18 -17.88 -2.22
N LYS A 210 8.17 -17.09 -2.64
CA LYS A 210 8.28 -15.67 -2.26
C LYS A 210 7.18 -14.80 -2.87
N PHE A 211 6.67 -15.18 -4.03
CA PHE A 211 5.61 -14.46 -4.75
C PHE A 211 4.40 -15.37 -4.95
N GLY A 212 3.21 -14.77 -5.01
CA GLY A 212 1.94 -15.51 -5.08
C GLY A 212 1.60 -16.11 -6.44
N VAL A 213 2.22 -15.63 -7.53
CA VAL A 213 1.95 -16.08 -8.91
C VAL A 213 3.25 -16.26 -9.69
N SER A 214 3.17 -16.87 -10.88
CA SER A 214 4.34 -17.14 -11.70
C SER A 214 4.97 -15.84 -12.25
N ARG A 215 6.23 -15.89 -12.66
CA ARG A 215 6.96 -14.72 -13.19
C ARG A 215 6.28 -14.13 -14.43
N MET A 216 5.71 -14.97 -15.29
CA MET A 216 5.05 -14.52 -16.52
C MET A 216 3.70 -13.87 -16.23
N GLU A 217 2.94 -14.40 -15.27
CA GLU A 217 1.68 -13.79 -14.82
C GLU A 217 1.92 -12.44 -14.14
N LEU A 218 2.98 -12.34 -13.32
CA LEU A 218 3.40 -11.05 -12.75
C LEU A 218 3.69 -10.03 -13.85
N LEU A 219 4.48 -10.41 -14.86
CA LEU A 219 4.82 -9.51 -15.97
C LEU A 219 3.56 -9.07 -16.73
N LYS A 220 2.67 -10.02 -17.07
CA LYS A 220 1.40 -9.71 -17.74
C LYS A 220 0.54 -8.75 -16.92
N ALA A 221 0.32 -9.04 -15.65
CA ALA A 221 -0.48 -8.19 -14.76
C ALA A 221 0.10 -6.77 -14.63
N THR A 222 1.43 -6.63 -14.58
CA THR A 222 2.09 -5.33 -14.53
C THR A 222 2.00 -4.56 -15.85
N ILE A 223 2.03 -5.24 -17.01
CA ILE A 223 1.80 -4.63 -18.34
C ILE A 223 0.36 -4.13 -18.44
N ASP A 224 -0.62 -4.97 -18.09
CA ASP A 224 -2.04 -4.63 -18.14
C ASP A 224 -2.33 -3.42 -17.23
N ARG A 225 -1.72 -3.39 -16.05
CA ARG A 225 -1.80 -2.25 -15.12
C ARG A 225 -1.20 -0.99 -15.73
N GLU A 226 -0.01 -1.05 -16.32
CA GLU A 226 0.64 0.14 -16.89
C GLU A 226 -0.14 0.68 -18.09
N LEU A 227 -0.64 -0.19 -18.98
CA LEU A 227 -1.52 0.20 -20.08
C LEU A 227 -2.79 0.90 -19.60
N LEU A 228 -3.42 0.38 -18.54
CA LEU A 228 -4.60 1.00 -17.94
C LEU A 228 -4.27 2.38 -17.36
N LEU A 229 -3.14 2.52 -16.67
CA LEU A 229 -2.69 3.80 -16.12
C LEU A 229 -2.35 4.81 -17.22
N MET A 230 -1.69 4.38 -18.30
CA MET A 230 -1.40 5.22 -19.46
C MET A 230 -2.68 5.72 -20.12
N LYS A 231 -3.68 4.83 -20.30
CA LYS A 231 -4.99 5.19 -20.85
C LYS A 231 -5.74 6.19 -19.95
N ARG A 232 -5.73 5.98 -18.62
CA ARG A 232 -6.39 6.88 -17.66
C ARG A 232 -5.69 8.24 -17.55
N ASN A 233 -4.38 8.28 -17.75
CA ASN A 233 -3.57 9.50 -17.79
C ASN A 233 -3.28 9.98 -19.22
N ALA A 234 -4.14 9.62 -20.20
CA ALA A 234 -3.95 9.98 -21.61
C ALA A 234 -3.82 11.49 -21.84
N PHE A 235 -4.44 12.32 -20.98
CA PHE A 235 -4.31 13.77 -21.03
C PHE A 235 -2.85 14.24 -21.03
N MET A 236 -1.98 13.63 -20.21
CA MET A 236 -0.57 14.01 -20.14
C MET A 236 0.16 13.67 -21.44
N TYR A 237 -0.12 12.51 -22.03
CA TYR A 237 0.48 12.10 -23.31
C TYR A 237 -0.01 12.98 -24.47
N ILE A 238 -1.29 13.34 -24.49
CA ILE A 238 -1.85 14.28 -25.47
C ILE A 238 -1.18 15.65 -25.33
N PHE A 239 -1.05 16.15 -24.10
CA PHE A 239 -0.38 17.42 -23.83
C PHE A 239 1.08 17.42 -24.30
N LYS A 240 1.84 16.35 -24.02
CA LYS A 240 3.21 16.18 -24.53
C LYS A 240 3.24 16.21 -26.06
N ALA A 241 2.34 15.47 -26.72
CA ALA A 241 2.25 15.45 -28.17
C ALA A 241 1.95 16.84 -28.77
N VAL A 242 0.99 17.57 -28.19
CA VAL A 242 0.67 18.95 -28.62
C VAL A 242 1.88 19.87 -28.42
N ASN A 243 2.53 19.82 -27.26
CA ASN A 243 3.72 20.62 -26.99
C ASN A 243 4.87 20.32 -27.97
N LEU A 244 5.10 19.04 -28.28
CA LEU A 244 6.10 18.61 -29.27
C LEU A 244 5.77 19.15 -30.67
N THR A 245 4.51 19.08 -31.09
CA THR A 245 4.08 19.62 -32.40
C THR A 245 4.22 21.14 -32.49
N LEU A 246 3.92 21.87 -31.41
CA LEU A 246 4.12 23.32 -31.33
C LEU A 246 5.61 23.67 -31.46
N MET A 247 6.47 22.94 -30.74
CA MET A 247 7.91 23.15 -30.80
C MET A 247 8.49 22.81 -32.17
N ALA A 248 7.98 21.74 -32.82
CA ALA A 248 8.32 21.43 -34.20
C ALA A 248 7.95 22.59 -35.14
N PHE A 249 6.80 23.23 -34.97
CA PHE A 249 6.38 24.39 -35.78
C PHE A 249 7.29 25.61 -35.58
N ILE A 250 7.69 25.89 -34.34
CA ILE A 250 8.66 26.96 -34.04
C ILE A 250 9.99 26.67 -34.73
N VAL A 251 10.50 25.44 -34.65
CA VAL A 251 11.76 25.05 -35.29
C VAL A 251 11.65 25.16 -36.81
N MET A 252 10.56 24.66 -37.41
CA MET A 252 10.31 24.74 -38.84
C MET A 252 10.27 26.18 -39.38
N THR A 253 9.62 27.09 -38.66
CA THR A 253 9.52 28.50 -39.07
C THR A 253 10.83 29.25 -38.87
N THR A 254 11.57 28.94 -37.81
CA THR A 254 12.88 29.56 -37.51
C THR A 254 13.94 29.15 -38.52
N PHE A 255 14.03 27.85 -38.83
CA PHE A 255 15.05 27.28 -39.71
C PHE A 255 14.51 26.99 -41.12
N PHE A 256 13.59 27.81 -41.60
CA PHE A 256 12.89 27.55 -42.85
C PHE A 256 13.86 27.52 -44.05
N ARG A 257 13.69 26.52 -44.93
CA ARG A 257 14.59 26.22 -46.06
C ARG A 257 14.99 27.41 -46.93
N THR A 258 14.10 28.39 -47.13
CA THR A 258 14.43 29.57 -47.97
C THR A 258 15.54 30.44 -47.38
N ASN A 259 15.74 30.36 -46.06
CA ASN A 259 16.78 31.10 -45.33
C ASN A 259 18.06 30.26 -45.12
N MET A 260 18.10 29.01 -45.61
CA MET A 260 19.15 28.03 -45.33
C MET A 260 19.93 27.67 -46.60
N ARG A 261 20.87 28.52 -47.02
CA ARG A 261 21.72 28.28 -48.20
C ARG A 261 22.78 27.21 -47.93
N ARG A 262 23.19 26.45 -48.95
CA ARG A 262 24.20 25.37 -48.83
C ARG A 262 25.63 25.92 -48.98
N ASN A 263 26.03 26.81 -48.08
CA ASN A 263 27.38 27.39 -48.02
C ASN A 263 28.02 27.11 -46.65
N VAL A 264 29.35 27.16 -46.58
CA VAL A 264 30.12 26.91 -45.34
C VAL A 264 29.67 27.84 -44.19
N GLU A 265 29.31 29.09 -44.49
CA GLU A 265 28.80 30.07 -43.52
C GLU A 265 27.46 29.67 -42.86
N TYR A 266 26.61 28.93 -43.57
CA TYR A 266 25.32 28.45 -43.06
C TYR A 266 25.44 27.10 -42.35
N GLY A 267 26.60 26.43 -42.42
CA GLY A 267 26.85 25.16 -41.74
C GLY A 267 26.66 25.24 -40.22
N THR A 268 27.01 26.37 -39.61
CA THR A 268 26.76 26.65 -38.19
C THR A 268 25.28 26.73 -37.85
N ILE A 269 24.45 27.24 -38.76
CA ILE A 269 23.00 27.35 -38.59
C ILE A 269 22.34 25.95 -38.68
N TYR A 270 22.80 25.08 -39.59
CA TYR A 270 22.37 23.68 -39.65
C TYR A 270 22.75 22.90 -38.38
N LEU A 271 23.96 23.13 -37.84
CA LEU A 271 24.36 22.57 -36.55
C LEU A 271 23.47 23.08 -35.41
N GLY A 272 23.11 24.37 -35.43
CA GLY A 272 22.14 24.95 -34.51
C GLY A 272 20.76 24.30 -34.58
N ALA A 273 20.27 24.00 -35.79
CA ALA A 273 19.00 23.30 -35.98
C ALA A 273 19.02 21.87 -35.41
N LEU A 274 20.13 21.13 -35.62
CA LEU A 274 20.32 19.80 -35.03
C LEU A 274 20.40 19.85 -33.50
N PHE A 275 21.10 20.85 -32.96
CA PHE A 275 21.18 21.07 -31.52
C PHE A 275 19.79 21.34 -30.91
N PHE A 276 19.01 22.25 -31.52
CA PHE A 276 17.64 22.53 -31.08
C PHE A 276 16.71 21.31 -31.17
N ALA A 277 16.89 20.45 -32.18
CA ALA A 277 16.14 19.20 -32.30
C ALA A 277 16.46 18.25 -31.13
N LEU A 278 17.74 18.08 -30.80
CA LEU A 278 18.17 17.26 -29.67
C LEU A 278 17.63 17.80 -28.33
N ASP A 279 17.74 19.11 -28.10
CA ASP A 279 17.23 19.75 -26.90
C ASP A 279 15.72 19.57 -26.77
N THR A 280 14.97 19.77 -27.86
CA THR A 280 13.50 19.61 -27.86
C THR A 280 13.10 18.19 -27.43
N ILE A 281 13.76 17.16 -27.98
CA ILE A 281 13.47 15.76 -27.64
C ILE A 281 13.89 15.47 -26.20
N MET A 282 15.04 15.96 -25.76
CA MET A 282 15.54 15.77 -24.39
C MET A 282 14.59 16.38 -23.34
N PHE A 283 14.18 17.64 -23.53
CA PHE A 283 13.26 18.33 -22.61
C PHE A 283 11.87 17.68 -22.58
N ASN A 284 11.39 17.13 -23.69
CA ASN A 284 10.14 16.36 -23.72
C ASN A 284 10.22 15.09 -22.83
N GLY A 285 11.39 14.45 -22.77
CA GLY A 285 11.64 13.29 -21.90
C GLY A 285 11.65 13.62 -20.40
N PHE A 286 12.09 14.83 -20.01
CA PHE A 286 12.15 15.24 -18.60
C PHE A 286 10.79 15.22 -17.88
N ALA A 287 9.69 15.45 -18.60
CA ALA A 287 8.34 15.36 -18.04
C ALA A 287 8.02 13.97 -17.47
N GLU A 288 8.58 12.90 -18.07
CA GLU A 288 8.37 11.52 -17.60
C GLU A 288 9.12 11.19 -16.32
N LEU A 289 10.25 11.87 -16.08
CA LEU A 289 11.03 11.70 -14.86
C LEU A 289 10.22 12.14 -13.64
N ALA A 290 9.60 13.32 -13.70
CA ALA A 290 8.74 13.82 -12.62
C ALA A 290 7.58 12.86 -12.32
N MET A 291 6.94 12.32 -13.36
CA MET A 291 5.88 11.31 -13.20
C MET A 291 6.38 10.02 -12.56
N THR A 292 7.57 9.56 -12.94
CA THR A 292 8.19 8.36 -12.37
C THR A 292 8.47 8.54 -10.88
N VAL A 293 9.00 9.70 -10.47
CA VAL A 293 9.25 10.04 -9.07
C VAL A 293 7.97 9.98 -8.24
N MET A 294 6.85 10.50 -8.77
CA MET A 294 5.55 10.43 -8.08
C MET A 294 5.05 8.99 -7.87
N LYS A 295 5.42 8.03 -8.73
CA LYS A 295 5.02 6.62 -8.59
C LYS A 295 5.89 5.83 -7.60
N LEU A 296 7.10 6.31 -7.28
CA LEU A 296 8.08 5.57 -6.46
C LEU A 296 7.59 5.16 -5.07
N PRO A 297 6.88 6.00 -4.29
CA PRO A 297 6.42 5.59 -2.96
C PRO A 297 5.49 4.36 -3.00
N VAL A 298 4.60 4.31 -3.99
CA VAL A 298 3.70 3.15 -4.21
C VAL A 298 4.50 1.91 -4.61
N PHE A 299 5.49 2.09 -5.49
CA PHE A 299 6.39 1.02 -5.90
C PHE A 299 7.14 0.41 -4.70
N PHE A 300 7.75 1.24 -3.84
CA PHE A 300 8.48 0.75 -2.67
C PHE A 300 7.56 0.01 -1.70
N LYS A 301 6.38 0.56 -1.41
CA LYS A 301 5.37 -0.11 -0.58
C LYS A 301 5.03 -1.51 -1.12
N GLN A 302 4.68 -1.62 -2.40
CA GLN A 302 4.27 -2.90 -2.99
C GLN A 302 5.42 -3.90 -3.10
N ARG A 303 6.64 -3.43 -3.39
CA ARG A 303 7.85 -4.26 -3.42
C ARG A 303 8.15 -4.85 -2.05
N ASP A 304 8.10 -4.02 -1.01
CA ASP A 304 8.44 -4.43 0.36
C ASP A 304 7.40 -5.40 0.93
N LEU A 305 6.15 -5.29 0.46
CA LEU A 305 5.06 -6.25 0.71
C LEU A 305 5.10 -7.50 -0.19
N LEU A 306 6.15 -7.65 -1.00
CA LEU A 306 6.37 -8.82 -1.87
C LEU A 306 5.28 -9.04 -2.93
N PHE A 307 4.62 -7.98 -3.40
CA PHE A 307 3.62 -8.10 -4.47
C PHE A 307 4.26 -8.46 -5.80
N PHE A 308 5.36 -7.79 -6.14
CA PHE A 308 6.14 -8.07 -7.33
C PHE A 308 7.61 -7.66 -7.12
N PRO A 309 8.55 -8.31 -7.83
CA PRO A 309 9.96 -7.89 -7.82
C PRO A 309 10.18 -6.61 -8.64
N ALA A 310 11.29 -5.92 -8.40
CA ALA A 310 11.61 -4.66 -9.08
C ALA A 310 11.59 -4.75 -10.62
N TRP A 311 12.11 -5.86 -11.18
CA TRP A 311 12.14 -6.05 -12.64
C TRP A 311 10.74 -6.13 -13.27
N ALA A 312 9.75 -6.64 -12.53
CA ALA A 312 8.39 -6.76 -13.03
C ALA A 312 7.71 -5.39 -13.11
N TYR A 313 8.20 -4.38 -12.39
CA TYR A 313 7.74 -3.00 -12.55
C TYR A 313 8.47 -2.27 -13.68
N THR A 314 9.79 -2.45 -13.79
CA THR A 314 10.62 -1.66 -14.72
C THR A 314 10.52 -2.12 -16.17
N ILE A 315 10.50 -3.43 -16.42
CA ILE A 315 10.47 -3.99 -17.78
C ILE A 315 9.21 -3.57 -18.55
N PRO A 316 7.98 -3.65 -17.98
CA PRO A 316 6.78 -3.17 -18.66
C PRO A 316 6.84 -1.70 -19.06
N SER A 317 7.38 -0.84 -18.19
CA SER A 317 7.54 0.59 -18.48
C SER A 317 8.39 0.78 -19.74
N TRP A 318 9.51 0.07 -19.84
CA TRP A 318 10.39 0.17 -21.01
C TRP A 318 9.75 -0.40 -22.28
N ILE A 319 9.12 -1.57 -22.20
CA ILE A 319 8.46 -2.22 -23.34
C ILE A 319 7.36 -1.32 -23.93
N LEU A 320 6.62 -0.60 -23.08
CA LEU A 320 5.53 0.27 -23.51
C LEU A 320 6.02 1.65 -23.95
N GLN A 321 7.02 2.24 -23.29
CA GLN A 321 7.50 3.58 -23.60
C GLN A 321 8.38 3.62 -24.86
N ILE A 322 9.23 2.62 -25.10
CA ILE A 322 10.16 2.62 -26.24
C ILE A 322 9.43 2.79 -27.58
N PRO A 323 8.36 2.01 -27.90
CA PRO A 323 7.63 2.21 -29.16
C PRO A 323 6.99 3.59 -29.27
N ILE A 324 6.48 4.15 -28.17
CA ILE A 324 5.85 5.48 -28.16
C ILE A 324 6.89 6.55 -28.44
N THR A 325 8.08 6.48 -27.82
CA THR A 325 9.15 7.46 -28.08
C THR A 325 9.66 7.38 -29.52
N PHE A 326 9.74 6.18 -30.11
CA PHE A 326 10.04 6.04 -31.54
C PHE A 326 9.00 6.73 -32.44
N VAL A 327 7.72 6.62 -32.12
CA VAL A 327 6.65 7.30 -32.86
C VAL A 327 6.75 8.82 -32.68
N GLU A 328 6.94 9.31 -31.44
CA GLU A 328 7.09 10.74 -31.14
C GLU A 328 8.27 11.36 -31.91
N VAL A 329 9.45 10.72 -31.84
CA VAL A 329 10.65 11.18 -32.55
C VAL A 329 10.46 11.07 -34.06
N GLY A 330 9.87 9.99 -34.55
CA GLY A 330 9.57 9.80 -35.97
C GLY A 330 8.71 10.94 -36.51
N VAL A 331 7.61 11.28 -35.83
CA VAL A 331 6.73 12.40 -36.23
C VAL A 331 7.50 13.73 -36.24
N TYR A 332 8.33 13.99 -35.23
CA TYR A 332 9.14 15.20 -35.18
C TYR A 332 10.15 15.28 -36.34
N VAL A 333 10.88 14.21 -36.61
CA VAL A 333 11.87 14.17 -37.69
C VAL A 333 11.19 14.31 -39.05
N PHE A 334 10.14 13.53 -39.34
CA PHE A 334 9.46 13.59 -40.63
C PHE A 334 8.82 14.96 -40.93
N THR A 335 8.34 15.65 -39.90
CA THR A 335 7.75 16.99 -40.08
C THR A 335 8.81 18.07 -40.28
N THR A 336 9.88 18.05 -39.49
CA THR A 336 10.89 19.12 -39.52
C THR A 336 11.94 18.96 -40.62
N TYR A 337 12.28 17.73 -41.01
CA TYR A 337 13.49 17.45 -41.78
C TYR A 337 13.52 18.13 -43.16
N TYR A 338 12.46 17.98 -43.95
CA TYR A 338 12.38 18.55 -45.30
C TYR A 338 12.09 20.06 -45.29
N VAL A 339 11.43 20.56 -44.23
CA VAL A 339 11.09 21.98 -44.07
C VAL A 339 12.33 22.80 -43.72
N ILE A 340 13.26 22.23 -42.94
CA ILE A 340 14.55 22.84 -42.63
C ILE A 340 15.48 22.81 -43.85
N GLY A 341 15.34 21.80 -44.71
CA GLY A 341 16.15 21.67 -45.93
C GLY A 341 17.41 20.85 -45.74
N PHE A 342 17.37 19.83 -44.86
CA PHE A 342 18.43 18.81 -44.75
C PHE A 342 18.61 18.02 -46.07
N ASP A 343 19.45 16.99 -46.03
CA ASP A 343 19.79 16.20 -47.22
C ASP A 343 18.56 15.56 -47.85
N PRO A 344 18.33 15.66 -49.17
CA PRO A 344 17.11 15.13 -49.78
C PRO A 344 17.02 13.60 -49.80
N SER A 345 18.11 12.87 -49.53
CA SER A 345 18.13 11.41 -49.58
C SER A 345 17.38 10.76 -48.41
N VAL A 346 16.44 9.87 -48.75
CA VAL A 346 15.63 9.12 -47.77
C VAL A 346 16.51 8.25 -46.85
N SER A 347 17.64 7.75 -47.39
CA SER A 347 18.63 6.97 -46.64
C SER A 347 19.35 7.76 -45.54
N ARG A 348 19.24 9.10 -45.52
CA ARG A 348 19.79 9.95 -44.45
C ARG A 348 18.72 10.43 -43.47
N VAL A 349 17.45 10.10 -43.70
CA VAL A 349 16.32 10.37 -42.81
C VAL A 349 16.04 9.17 -41.90
N LEU A 350 16.08 7.98 -42.50
CA LEU A 350 16.03 6.69 -41.82
C LEU A 350 17.32 6.43 -41.05
#